data_AF-A0A484GG93-F1
#
_entry.id   AF-A0A484GG93-F1
#
_cell.length_a   1.000
_cell.length_b   1.000
_cell.length_c   1.000
_cell.angle_alpha   90.00
_cell.angle_beta   90.00
_cell.angle_gamma   90.00
#
_symmetry.space_group_name_H-M   'P 1'
#
loop_
_entity.id
_entity.type
_entity.pdbx_description
1 polymer ?
#
loop_
_entity_poly.entity_id
_entity_poly.type
_entity_poly.pdbx_seq_one_letter_code
_entity_poly.pdbx_strand_id
1 'polypeptide(L)'
;MLGLLMAVLALALAYFALLDGWYLVRVPCAVLRARLLQPRVRDLLAEQSYSGRVLPSDLDLLLHMNNARYLREADVARAAHL
;
A
#
# COMPACT_ATOMS: atom_id res chain seq x y z
N MET A 1 16.04 -1.09 27.87
CA MET A 1 15.95 -1.65 26.49
C MET A 1 14.67 -2.47 26.27
N LEU A 2 14.34 -3.42 27.14
CA LEU A 2 13.11 -4.23 27.02
C LEU A 2 11.82 -3.40 27.01
N GLY A 3 11.68 -2.41 27.91
CA GLY A 3 10.49 -1.55 27.96
C GLY A 3 10.27 -0.73 26.67
N LEU A 4 11.34 -0.24 26.06
CA LEU A 4 11.27 0.48 24.78
C LEU A 4 10.82 -0.45 23.65
N LEU A 5 11.35 -1.67 23.59
CA LEU A 5 10.94 -2.67 22.60
C LEU A 5 9.44 -3.00 22.72
N MET A 6 8.95 -3.21 23.93
CA MET A 6 7.53 -3.48 24.17
C MET A 6 6.64 -2.32 23.74
N ALA A 7 7.06 -1.08 24.01
CA ALA A 7 6.32 0.10 23.57
C ALA A 7 6.25 0.20 22.04
N VAL A 8 7.36 -0.05 21.34
CA VAL A 8 7.41 -0.04 19.86
C VAL A 8 6.51 -1.13 19.28
N LEU A 9 6.55 -2.35 19.84
CA LEU A 9 5.70 -3.45 19.38
C LEU A 9 4.22 -3.18 19.64
N ALA A 10 3.87 -2.64 20.80
CA ALA A 10 2.49 -2.27 21.13
C ALA A 10 1.97 -1.17 20.18
N LEU A 11 2.80 -0.17 19.87
CA LEU A 11 2.46 0.88 18.92
C LEU A 11 2.28 0.34 17.50
N ALA A 12 3.19 -0.53 17.04
CA ALA A 12 3.08 -1.17 15.74
C ALA A 12 1.80 -2.03 15.65
N LEU A 13 1.50 -2.81 16.69
CA LEU A 13 0.27 -3.58 16.77
C LEU A 13 -0.96 -2.68 16.70
N ALA A 14 -1.01 -1.61 17.50
CA ALA A 14 -2.12 -0.66 17.50
C ALA A 14 -2.30 -0.02 16.12
N TYR A 15 -1.20 0.35 15.46
CA TYR A 15 -1.22 0.88 14.10
C TYR A 15 -1.84 -0.10 13.10
N PHE A 16 -1.42 -1.36 13.10
CA PHE A 16 -1.97 -2.37 12.17
C PHE A 16 -3.37 -2.87 12.54
N ALA A 17 -3.75 -2.81 13.82
CA ALA A 17 -5.05 -3.28 14.29
C ALA A 17 -6.15 -2.23 14.12
N LEU A 18 -5.81 -0.94 14.30
CA LEU A 18 -6.79 0.17 14.28
C LEU A 18 -6.79 0.93 12.95
N LEU A 19 -5.67 0.93 12.24
CA LEU A 19 -5.52 1.63 10.98
C LEU A 19 -5.19 0.66 9.86
N ASP A 20 -5.46 1.08 8.63
CA ASP A 20 -4.99 0.36 7.45
C ASP A 20 -3.52 0.66 7.20
N GLY A 21 -2.67 0.06 8.04
CA GLY A 21 -1.25 0.37 8.07
C GLY A 21 -0.55 0.16 6.73
N TRP A 22 -0.89 -0.91 6.01
CA TRP A 22 -0.30 -1.18 4.70
C TRP A 22 -0.70 -0.14 3.67
N TYR A 23 -1.95 0.29 3.63
CA TYR A 23 -2.39 1.35 2.72
C TYR A 23 -1.69 2.67 3.02
N LEU A 24 -1.65 3.06 4.31
CA LEU A 24 -1.04 4.30 4.78
C LEU A 24 0.48 4.36 4.55
N VAL A 25 1.17 3.22 4.48
CA VAL A 25 2.59 3.17 4.10
C VAL A 25 2.76 3.15 2.58
N ARG A 26 1.96 2.36 1.84
CA ARG A 26 2.18 2.13 0.41
C ARG A 26 1.88 3.34 -0.44
N VAL A 27 0.81 4.10 -0.16
CA VAL A 27 0.43 5.26 -0.99
C VAL A 27 1.51 6.34 -0.93
N PRO A 28 1.99 6.83 0.24
CA PRO A 28 3.07 7.81 0.28
C PRO A 28 4.35 7.31 -0.38
N CYS A 29 4.72 6.04 -0.18
CA CYS A 29 5.87 5.44 -0.85
C CYS A 29 5.71 5.44 -2.38
N ALA A 30 4.52 5.13 -2.90
CA ALA A 30 4.23 5.17 -4.33
C ALA A 30 4.34 6.59 -4.89
N VAL A 31 3.79 7.58 -4.19
CA VAL A 31 3.90 9.01 -4.57
C VAL A 31 5.35 9.46 -4.57
N LEU A 32 6.10 9.18 -3.50
CA LEU A 32 7.51 9.57 -3.41
C LEU A 32 8.34 8.94 -4.52
N ARG A 33 8.11 7.65 -4.80
CA ARG A 33 8.78 6.96 -5.90
C ARG A 33 8.42 7.56 -7.25
N ALA A 34 7.14 7.82 -7.52
CA ALA A 34 6.69 8.44 -8.77
C ALA A 34 7.34 9.81 -8.98
N ARG A 35 7.36 10.65 -7.93
CA ARG A 35 7.92 12.00 -8.00
C ARG A 35 9.44 12.07 -8.12
N LEU A 36 10.15 11.18 -7.42
CA LEU A 36 11.60 11.28 -7.28
C LEU A 36 12.37 10.38 -8.26
N LEU A 37 11.78 9.25 -8.67
CA LEU A 37 12.51 8.19 -9.37
C LEU A 37 11.94 7.86 -10.74
N GLN A 38 10.67 8.18 -11.02
CA GLN A 38 10.04 7.80 -12.28
C GLN A 38 10.06 8.93 -13.31
N PRO A 39 10.29 8.62 -14.59
CA PRO A 39 10.09 9.59 -15.66
C PRO A 39 8.60 9.95 -15.75
N ARG A 40 8.30 11.22 -16.03
CA ARG A 40 6.92 11.64 -16.27
C ARG A 40 6.29 10.85 -17.41
N VAL A 41 5.07 10.38 -17.19
CA VAL A 41 4.24 9.78 -18.22
C VAL A 41 3.99 10.82 -19.31
N ARG A 42 4.45 10.52 -20.53
CA ARG A 42 4.32 11.43 -21.69
C ARG A 42 3.04 11.18 -22.47
N ASP A 43 2.67 9.92 -22.61
CA ASP A 43 1.43 9.49 -23.26
C ASP A 43 0.43 9.06 -22.18
N LEU A 44 -0.59 9.90 -21.99
CA LEU A 44 -1.64 9.67 -21.00
C LEU A 44 -2.66 8.62 -21.45
N LEU A 45 -2.70 8.29 -22.74
CA LEU A 45 -3.63 7.29 -23.30
C LEU A 45 -2.97 5.92 -23.48
N ALA A 46 -1.65 5.84 -23.32
CA ALA A 46 -0.95 4.57 -23.26
C ALA A 46 -1.54 3.70 -22.15
N GLU A 47 -1.40 2.38 -22.28
CA GLU A 47 -1.76 1.47 -21.19
C GLU A 47 -0.72 1.58 -20.06
N GLN A 48 -1.19 1.77 -18.83
CA GLN A 48 -0.36 1.67 -17.63
C GLN A 48 -0.71 0.42 -16.85
N SER A 49 0.31 -0.36 -16.50
CA SER A 49 0.17 -1.56 -15.69
C SER A 49 0.90 -1.40 -14.36
N TYR A 50 0.29 -1.89 -13.29
CA TYR A 50 0.88 -1.89 -11.96
C TYR A 50 0.74 -3.28 -11.33
N SER A 51 1.87 -3.89 -11.00
CA SER A 51 1.87 -5.19 -10.32
C SER A 51 1.82 -5.00 -8.80
N GLY A 52 0.74 -5.47 -8.19
CA GLY A 52 0.59 -5.60 -6.74
C GLY A 52 0.94 -7.01 -6.25
N ARG A 53 1.17 -7.14 -4.94
CA ARG A 53 1.25 -8.44 -4.26
C ARG A 53 0.10 -8.55 -3.27
N VAL A 54 -0.63 -9.66 -3.33
CA VAL A 54 -1.71 -9.96 -2.38
C VAL A 54 -1.08 -10.52 -1.10
N LEU A 55 -1.31 -9.86 0.02
CA LEU A 55 -0.84 -10.33 1.33
C LEU A 55 -1.88 -11.24 1.99
N PRO A 56 -1.50 -12.10 2.95
CA PRO A 56 -2.46 -12.91 3.70
C PRO A 56 -3.56 -12.09 4.40
N SER A 57 -3.23 -10.85 4.80
CA SER A 57 -4.19 -9.89 5.38
C SER A 57 -5.25 -9.39 4.39
N ASP A 58 -5.03 -9.58 3.11
CA ASP A 58 -5.87 -9.05 2.03
C ASP A 58 -6.92 -10.08 1.59
N LEU A 59 -6.85 -11.29 2.12
CA LEU A 59 -7.76 -12.38 1.84
C LEU A 59 -9.04 -12.24 2.67
N ASP A 60 -10.17 -12.56 2.04
CA ASP A 60 -11.43 -12.76 2.71
C ASP A 60 -11.56 -14.18 3.29
N LEU A 61 -12.72 -14.48 3.88
CA LEU A 61 -13.02 -15.79 4.46
C LEU A 61 -13.00 -16.94 3.43
N LEU A 62 -13.14 -16.62 2.14
CA LEU A 62 -13.11 -17.59 1.04
C LEU A 62 -11.72 -17.71 0.43
N LEU A 63 -10.70 -17.12 1.06
CA LEU A 63 -9.32 -17.07 0.56
C LEU A 63 -9.18 -16.38 -0.81
N HIS A 64 -10.15 -15.53 -1.16
CA HIS A 64 -10.07 -14.65 -2.30
C HIS A 64 -9.60 -13.27 -1.85
N MET A 65 -9.00 -12.50 -2.75
CA MET A 65 -8.69 -11.11 -2.44
C MET A 65 -9.98 -10.34 -2.17
N ASN A 66 -10.05 -9.66 -1.03
CA ASN A 66 -11.22 -8.90 -0.64
C ASN A 66 -11.56 -7.83 -1.69
N ASN A 67 -12.83 -7.73 -2.08
CA ASN A 67 -13.29 -6.78 -3.10
C ASN A 67 -12.92 -5.32 -2.82
N ALA A 68 -12.92 -4.91 -1.55
CA ALA A 68 -12.53 -3.54 -1.17
C ALA A 68 -11.04 -3.25 -1.43
N ARG A 69 -10.20 -4.30 -1.52
CA ARG A 69 -8.77 -4.17 -1.77
C ARG A 69 -8.46 -3.76 -3.21
N TYR A 70 -9.30 -4.11 -4.19
CA TYR A 70 -9.08 -3.71 -5.59
C TYR A 70 -9.03 -2.19 -5.77
N LEU A 71 -9.93 -1.45 -5.12
CA LEU A 71 -9.95 0.01 -5.17
C LEU A 71 -8.67 0.61 -4.58
N ARG A 72 -8.13 0.00 -3.52
CA ARG A 72 -6.88 0.43 -2.89
C ARG A 72 -5.68 0.19 -3.81
N GLU A 73 -5.61 -0.96 -4.47
CA GLU A 73 -4.55 -1.24 -5.45
C GLU A 73 -4.63 -0.28 -6.65
N ALA A 74 -5.83 0.05 -7.12
CA ALA A 74 -6.03 1.04 -8.18
C ALA A 74 -5.54 2.43 -7.75
N ASP A 75 -5.78 2.84 -6.50
CA ASP A 75 -5.25 4.10 -5.97
C ASP A 75 -3.73 4.12 -5.87
N VAL A 76 -3.11 3.03 -5.42
CA VAL A 76 -1.65 2.91 -5.38
C VAL A 76 -1.08 2.94 -6.80
N ALA A 77 -1.71 2.26 -7.75
CA ALA A 77 -1.33 2.27 -9.15
C ALA A 77 -1.43 3.68 -9.75
N ARG A 78 -2.51 4.40 -9.45
CA ARG A 78 -2.67 5.80 -9.84
C ARG A 78 -1.57 6.68 -9.26
N ALA A 79 -1.26 6.51 -7.97
CA ALA A 79 -0.19 7.24 -7.30
C ALA A 79 1.20 6.94 -7.88
N ALA A 80 1.42 5.72 -8.35
CA ALA A 80 2.69 5.28 -8.93
C ALA A 80 2.98 5.86 -10.32
N HIS A 81 1.98 6.42 -11.01
CA HIS A 81 2.10 7.00 -12.35
C HIS A 81 1.89 8.54 -12.37
N LEU A 82 2.10 9.21 -11.23
CA LEU A 82 1.94 10.67 -11.05
C LEU A 82 3.05 11.54 -11.63
#